data_AF-A0A538B0S7-F1
#
_entry.id   AF-A0A538B0S7-F1
#
_cell.length_a   1.000
_cell.length_b   1.000
_cell.length_c   1.000
_cell.angle_alpha   90.00
_cell.angle_beta   90.00
_cell.angle_gamma   90.00
#
_symmetry.space_group_name_H-M   'P 1'
#
loop_
_entity.id
_entity.type
_entity.pdbx_description
1 polymer ?
#
loop_
_entity_poly.entity_id
_entity_poly.type
_entity_poly.pdbx_seq_one_letter_code
_entity_poly.pdbx_strand_id
1 'polypeptide(L)'
;MQPLRPTGDEAASLRIAQELDRVEGAVRAGSTDLRALGFWRLVAGIKRDPVLVLDHADQVGRIDGAAFRARVRARVPVAIGTLVLAAVIAAGVVALLLAARWTGTAAGLALLVAAVAWSIGVHSPTHMAFGWFAGIRFTDFFLGGPPPPRPGLKTDYATYLRAEPSMRAWFHASGAIATKIAPFVAVALAPVTNAPVWAVLAAAAIGVLQIVTDVLFSTKTSDWKKFRRERAVATYLRAR
;
A
#
# COMPACT_ATOMS: atom_id res chain seq x y z
N MET A 1 31.37 -30.24 -31.35
CA MET A 1 30.14 -29.64 -30.77
C MET A 1 30.36 -28.14 -30.69
N GLN A 2 29.59 -27.34 -31.43
CA GLN A 2 29.66 -25.88 -31.36
C GLN A 2 28.89 -25.45 -30.09
N PRO A 3 29.47 -24.68 -29.17
CA PRO A 3 28.75 -24.23 -27.99
C PRO A 3 27.56 -23.39 -28.45
N LEU A 4 26.35 -23.79 -28.04
CA LEU A 4 25.12 -23.05 -28.30
C LEU A 4 25.29 -21.64 -27.73
N ARG A 5 25.29 -20.63 -28.60
CA ARG A 5 25.30 -19.23 -28.16
C ARG A 5 23.91 -18.92 -27.58
N PRO A 6 23.82 -18.30 -26.39
CA PRO A 6 22.54 -17.89 -25.84
C PRO A 6 21.84 -16.94 -26.81
N THR A 7 20.53 -17.08 -26.91
CA THR A 7 19.65 -16.13 -27.59
C THR A 7 19.77 -14.75 -26.94
N GLY A 8 19.31 -13.71 -27.66
CA GLY A 8 19.32 -12.33 -27.12
C GLY A 8 18.57 -12.21 -25.79
N ASP A 9 17.48 -12.96 -25.65
CA ASP A 9 16.62 -12.98 -24.45
C ASP A 9 17.28 -13.73 -23.29
N GLU A 10 17.91 -14.88 -23.55
CA GLU A 10 18.70 -15.60 -22.55
C GLU A 10 19.88 -14.76 -22.06
N ALA A 11 20.58 -14.07 -22.97
CA ALA A 11 21.66 -13.16 -22.60
C ALA A 11 21.15 -11.96 -21.76
N ALA A 12 19.94 -11.47 -22.02
CA ALA A 12 19.32 -10.42 -21.22
C ALA A 12 18.91 -10.90 -19.82
N SER A 13 18.32 -12.10 -19.72
CA SER A 13 17.98 -12.74 -18.45
C SER A 13 19.22 -12.97 -17.59
N LEU A 14 20.30 -13.51 -18.18
CA LEU A 14 21.59 -13.71 -17.49
C LEU A 14 22.18 -12.41 -16.94
N ARG A 15 22.11 -11.30 -17.71
CA ARG A 15 22.56 -9.99 -17.22
C ARG A 15 21.73 -9.50 -16.02
N ILE A 16 20.42 -9.72 -16.03
CA ILE A 16 19.55 -9.35 -14.91
C ILE A 16 19.88 -10.20 -13.67
N ALA A 17 20.09 -11.51 -13.84
CA ALA A 17 20.49 -12.40 -12.77
C ALA A 17 21.80 -11.94 -12.10
N GLN A 18 22.83 -11.66 -12.89
CA GLN A 18 24.13 -11.17 -12.40
C GLN A 18 24.01 -9.85 -11.61
N GLU A 19 23.20 -8.92 -12.11
CA GLU A 19 22.96 -7.65 -11.41
C GLU A 19 22.15 -7.84 -10.11
N LEU A 20 21.19 -8.77 -10.09
CA LEU A 20 20.46 -9.12 -8.87
C LEU A 20 21.37 -9.77 -7.84
N ASP A 21 22.28 -10.66 -8.26
CA ASP A 21 23.28 -11.29 -7.38
C ASP A 21 24.21 -10.24 -6.75
N ARG A 22 24.66 -9.26 -7.54
CA ARG A 22 25.46 -8.13 -7.05
C ARG A 22 24.71 -7.33 -5.99
N VAL A 23 23.44 -7.01 -6.24
CA VAL A 23 22.59 -6.28 -5.28
C VAL A 23 22.34 -7.11 -4.03
N GLU A 24 22.04 -8.40 -4.18
CA GLU A 24 21.80 -9.31 -3.05
C GLU A 24 23.05 -9.45 -2.18
N GLY A 25 24.24 -9.58 -2.78
CA GLY A 25 25.52 -9.56 -2.08
C GLY A 25 25.73 -8.28 -1.28
N ALA A 26 25.47 -7.11 -1.88
CA ALA A 26 25.59 -5.83 -1.18
C ALA A 26 24.60 -5.70 -0.01
N VAL A 27 23.37 -6.20 -0.16
CA VAL A 27 22.37 -6.21 0.92
C VAL A 27 22.79 -7.14 2.06
N ARG A 28 23.33 -8.34 1.75
CA ARG A 28 23.88 -9.25 2.75
C ARG A 28 25.08 -8.63 3.49
N ALA A 29 25.87 -7.80 2.82
CA ALA A 29 26.95 -7.02 3.42
C ALA A 29 26.47 -5.79 4.23
N GLY A 30 25.14 -5.59 4.36
CA GLY A 30 24.55 -4.54 5.20
C GLY A 30 24.04 -3.30 4.46
N SER A 31 24.15 -3.24 3.13
CA SER A 31 23.60 -2.12 2.36
C SER A 31 22.07 -2.15 2.37
N THR A 32 21.42 -1.04 2.75
CA THR A 32 19.96 -0.94 2.78
C THR A 32 19.37 0.05 1.76
N ASP A 33 20.22 0.82 1.06
CA ASP A 33 19.77 1.75 0.02
C ASP A 33 19.67 1.07 -1.35
N LEU A 34 18.54 0.40 -1.56
CA LEU A 34 18.21 -0.24 -2.83
C LEU A 34 18.19 0.72 -4.03
N ARG A 35 17.96 2.03 -3.81
CA ARG A 35 17.98 3.00 -4.91
C ARG A 35 19.41 3.24 -5.36
N ALA A 36 20.34 3.45 -4.43
CA ALA A 36 21.77 3.62 -4.74
C ALA A 36 22.35 2.38 -5.43
N LEU A 37 21.87 1.18 -5.07
CA LEU A 37 22.29 -0.07 -5.70
C LEU A 37 21.70 -0.32 -7.11
N GLY A 38 20.78 0.52 -7.57
CA GLY A 38 20.14 0.38 -8.89
C GLY A 38 19.00 -0.65 -8.95
N PHE A 39 18.63 -1.25 -7.82
CA PHE A 39 17.63 -2.32 -7.72
C PHE A 39 16.28 -1.97 -8.36
N TRP A 40 15.76 -0.77 -8.09
CA TRP A 40 14.45 -0.37 -8.61
C TRP A 40 14.42 -0.20 -10.13
N ARG A 41 15.57 0.06 -10.77
CA ARG A 41 15.69 0.10 -12.22
C ARG A 41 15.63 -1.31 -12.81
N LEU A 42 16.29 -2.28 -12.18
CA LEU A 42 16.22 -3.70 -12.56
C LEU A 42 14.79 -4.22 -12.44
N VAL A 43 14.13 -3.97 -11.31
CA VAL A 43 12.73 -4.36 -11.07
C VAL A 43 11.78 -3.74 -12.09
N ALA A 44 12.02 -2.49 -12.52
CA ALA A 44 11.20 -1.87 -13.56
C ALA A 44 11.36 -2.56 -14.93
N GLY A 45 12.55 -3.09 -15.24
CA GLY A 45 12.77 -3.96 -16.39
C GLY A 45 12.01 -5.27 -16.27
N ILE A 46 12.20 -5.98 -15.15
CA ILE A 46 11.55 -7.26 -14.84
C ILE A 46 10.03 -7.17 -14.98
N LYS A 47 9.39 -6.12 -14.44
CA LYS A 47 7.93 -5.94 -14.51
C LYS A 47 7.33 -5.92 -15.92
N ARG A 48 8.14 -5.66 -16.95
CA ARG A 48 7.72 -5.54 -18.35
C ARG A 48 7.88 -6.85 -19.13
N ASP A 49 8.37 -7.91 -18.49
CA ASP A 49 8.51 -9.22 -19.10
C ASP A 49 8.00 -10.32 -18.15
N PRO A 50 6.90 -11.02 -18.50
CA PRO A 50 6.35 -12.09 -17.66
C PRO A 50 7.34 -13.22 -17.36
N VAL A 51 8.25 -13.54 -18.29
CA VAL A 51 9.24 -14.61 -18.10
C VAL A 51 10.23 -14.19 -17.01
N LEU A 52 10.76 -12.97 -17.10
CA LEU A 52 11.65 -12.43 -16.07
C LEU A 52 10.98 -12.31 -14.70
N VAL A 53 9.67 -12.05 -14.66
CA VAL A 53 8.92 -12.10 -13.38
C VAL A 53 8.93 -13.50 -12.79
N LEU A 54 8.66 -14.53 -13.59
CA LEU A 54 8.66 -15.91 -13.12
C LEU A 54 10.05 -16.32 -12.60
N ASP A 55 11.10 -15.95 -13.32
CA ASP A 55 12.48 -16.34 -13.00
C ASP A 55 13.04 -15.61 -11.77
N HIS A 56 12.67 -14.34 -11.57
CA HIS A 56 13.37 -13.48 -10.61
C HIS A 56 12.50 -12.95 -9.46
N ALA A 57 11.17 -13.15 -9.46
CA ALA A 57 10.30 -12.58 -8.42
C ALA A 57 10.72 -12.95 -7.00
N ASP A 58 11.11 -14.21 -6.75
CA ASP A 58 11.51 -14.65 -5.41
C ASP A 58 12.82 -14.00 -4.97
N GLN A 59 13.81 -13.87 -5.87
CA GLN A 59 15.05 -13.19 -5.56
C GLN A 59 14.81 -11.71 -5.25
N VAL A 60 14.00 -11.03 -6.06
CA VAL A 60 13.59 -9.64 -5.81
C VAL A 60 12.91 -9.51 -4.45
N GLY A 61 11.98 -10.42 -4.11
CA GLY A 61 11.31 -10.44 -2.82
C GLY A 61 12.26 -10.64 -1.63
N ARG A 62 13.25 -11.52 -1.75
CA ARG A 62 14.28 -11.73 -0.72
C ARG A 62 15.13 -10.47 -0.51
N ILE A 63 15.61 -9.85 -1.58
CA ILE A 63 16.43 -8.62 -1.53
C ILE A 63 15.64 -7.49 -0.87
N ASP A 64 14.43 -7.22 -1.35
CA ASP A 64 13.56 -6.15 -0.84
C ASP A 64 13.14 -6.38 0.63
N GLY A 65 12.84 -7.63 0.99
CA GLY A 65 12.50 -8.03 2.34
C GLY A 65 13.67 -7.88 3.31
N ALA A 66 14.87 -8.33 2.92
CA ALA A 66 16.08 -8.24 3.74
C ALA A 66 16.48 -6.78 3.99
N ALA A 67 16.55 -5.96 2.93
CA ALA A 67 16.89 -4.55 3.06
C ALA A 67 15.86 -3.78 3.90
N PHE A 68 14.56 -4.08 3.74
CA PHE A 68 13.50 -3.49 4.56
C PHE A 68 13.66 -3.82 6.04
N ARG A 69 13.84 -5.11 6.40
CA ARG A 69 13.97 -5.54 7.80
C ARG A 69 15.24 -5.03 8.47
N ALA A 70 16.32 -4.83 7.71
CA ALA A 70 17.54 -4.22 8.21
C ALA A 70 17.38 -2.71 8.47
N ARG A 71 16.60 -2.01 7.65
CA ARG A 71 16.40 -0.56 7.75
C ARG A 71 15.31 -0.14 8.74
N VAL A 72 14.20 -0.86 8.78
CA VAL A 72 12.99 -0.43 9.48
C VAL A 72 12.88 -1.13 10.83
N ARG A 73 13.12 -0.37 11.90
CA ARG A 73 13.11 -0.89 13.29
C ARG A 73 11.70 -0.99 13.88
N ALA A 74 10.87 0.04 13.66
CA ALA A 74 9.51 0.06 14.16
C ALA A 74 8.58 -0.71 13.20
N ARG A 75 8.48 -2.02 13.43
CA ARG A 75 7.61 -2.92 12.67
C ARG A 75 7.00 -4.00 13.55
N VAL A 76 5.83 -4.47 13.17
CA VAL A 76 5.12 -5.59 13.82
C VAL A 76 4.65 -6.58 12.77
N PRO A 77 4.51 -7.88 13.11
CA PRO A 77 3.90 -8.86 12.22
C PRO A 77 2.54 -8.40 11.71
N VAL A 78 2.23 -8.73 10.45
CA VAL A 78 0.98 -8.31 9.79
C VAL A 78 -0.26 -8.62 10.63
N ALA A 79 -0.33 -9.78 11.27
CA ALA A 79 -1.46 -10.18 12.11
C ALA A 79 -1.72 -9.20 13.27
N ILE A 80 -0.66 -8.75 13.94
CA ILE A 80 -0.78 -7.81 15.07
C ILE A 80 -1.29 -6.45 14.58
N GLY A 81 -0.71 -5.92 13.50
CA GLY A 81 -1.17 -4.64 12.96
C GLY A 81 -2.60 -4.71 12.40
N THR A 82 -3.01 -5.85 11.84
CA THR A 82 -4.39 -6.09 11.43
C THR A 82 -5.34 -6.07 12.63
N LEU A 83 -4.98 -6.71 13.74
CA LEU A 83 -5.79 -6.69 14.97
C LEU A 83 -5.93 -5.25 15.52
N VAL A 84 -4.85 -4.48 15.53
CA VAL A 84 -4.87 -3.07 15.95
C VAL A 84 -5.80 -2.25 15.05
N LEU A 85 -5.72 -2.41 13.74
CA LEU A 85 -6.58 -1.67 12.80
C LEU A 85 -8.04 -2.11 12.89
N ALA A 86 -8.30 -3.40 13.12
CA ALA A 86 -9.64 -3.91 13.40
C ALA A 86 -10.21 -3.27 14.69
N ALA A 87 -9.39 -3.11 15.74
CA ALA A 87 -9.78 -2.41 16.95
C ALA A 87 -10.08 -0.91 16.70
N VAL A 88 -9.31 -0.23 15.85
CA VAL A 88 -9.58 1.16 15.44
C VAL A 88 -10.92 1.26 14.69
N ILE A 89 -11.19 0.32 13.77
CA ILE A 89 -12.48 0.28 13.05
C ILE A 89 -13.63 0.04 14.04
N ALA A 90 -13.47 -0.91 14.97
CA ALA A 90 -14.45 -1.19 16.01
C ALA A 90 -14.69 0.00 16.93
N ALA A 91 -13.64 0.75 17.29
CA ALA A 91 -13.76 1.99 18.05
C ALA A 91 -14.62 3.02 17.32
N GLY A 92 -14.54 3.09 15.98
CA GLY A 92 -15.43 3.93 15.19
C GLY A 92 -16.91 3.49 15.27
N VAL A 93 -17.18 2.18 15.29
CA VAL A 93 -18.54 1.64 15.50
C VAL A 93 -19.04 2.01 16.90
N VAL A 94 -18.22 1.82 17.94
CA VAL A 94 -18.56 2.20 19.31
C VAL A 94 -18.84 3.70 19.40
N ALA A 95 -18.03 4.54 18.77
CA ALA A 95 -18.23 5.98 18.74
C ALA A 95 -19.55 6.37 18.04
N LEU A 96 -19.94 5.69 16.97
CA LEU A 96 -21.24 5.90 16.33
C LEU A 96 -22.40 5.51 17.27
N LEU A 97 -22.29 4.37 17.97
CA LEU A 97 -23.29 3.95 18.96
C LEU A 97 -23.42 4.97 20.10
N LEU A 98 -22.31 5.53 20.57
CA LEU A 98 -22.30 6.60 21.56
C LEU A 98 -22.96 7.87 21.03
N ALA A 99 -22.71 8.24 19.76
CA ALA A 99 -23.36 9.37 19.11
C ALA A 99 -24.90 9.20 19.03
N ALA A 100 -25.40 7.97 18.96
CA ALA A 100 -26.82 7.66 19.00
C ALA A 100 -27.45 7.67 20.41
N ARG A 101 -26.63 7.63 21.47
CA ARG A 101 -27.11 7.61 22.86
C ARG A 101 -26.91 8.94 23.59
N TRP A 102 -25.83 9.64 23.30
CA TRP A 102 -25.54 10.96 23.88
C TRP A 102 -26.26 12.05 23.12
N THR A 103 -26.15 13.31 23.58
CA THR A 103 -26.76 14.47 22.93
C THR A 103 -25.79 15.63 22.84
N GLY A 104 -26.14 16.65 22.04
CA GLY A 104 -25.38 17.89 21.93
C GLY A 104 -23.93 17.68 21.50
N THR A 105 -23.01 18.39 22.15
CA THR A 105 -21.58 18.36 21.80
C THR A 105 -20.96 16.97 21.92
N ALA A 106 -21.34 16.18 22.92
CA ALA A 106 -20.79 14.84 23.12
C ALA A 106 -21.14 13.89 21.96
N ALA A 107 -22.39 13.93 21.48
CA ALA A 107 -22.79 13.17 20.29
C ALA A 107 -22.04 13.64 19.02
N GLY A 108 -21.84 14.95 18.88
CA GLY A 108 -21.07 15.52 17.78
C GLY A 108 -19.61 15.06 17.75
N LEU A 109 -18.93 15.10 18.90
CA LEU A 109 -17.56 14.61 19.03
C LEU A 109 -17.46 13.10 18.75
N ALA A 110 -18.42 12.31 19.22
CA ALA A 110 -18.45 10.88 18.97
C ALA A 110 -18.60 10.56 17.47
N LEU A 111 -19.44 11.31 16.73
CA LEU A 111 -19.54 11.19 15.28
C LEU A 111 -18.21 11.52 14.58
N LEU A 112 -17.51 12.57 15.02
CA LEU A 112 -16.20 12.93 14.47
C LEU A 112 -15.14 11.86 14.75
N VAL A 113 -15.15 11.27 15.95
CA VAL A 113 -14.28 10.14 16.28
C VAL A 113 -14.55 8.97 15.32
N ALA A 114 -15.81 8.64 15.03
CA ALA A 114 -16.15 7.60 14.05
C ALA A 114 -15.57 7.91 12.66
N ALA A 115 -15.78 9.13 12.16
CA ALA A 115 -15.28 9.56 10.85
C ALA A 115 -13.74 9.46 10.75
N VAL A 116 -13.01 9.91 11.78
CA VAL A 116 -11.55 9.87 11.83
C VAL A 116 -11.04 8.44 12.01
N ALA A 117 -11.62 7.68 12.93
CA ALA A 117 -11.24 6.29 13.21
C ALA A 117 -11.38 5.43 11.95
N TRP A 118 -12.49 5.55 11.21
CA TRP A 118 -12.65 4.82 9.95
C TRP A 118 -11.72 5.32 8.86
N SER A 119 -11.50 6.63 8.71
CA SER A 119 -10.55 7.18 7.73
C SER A 119 -9.15 6.55 7.85
N ILE A 120 -8.68 6.38 9.08
CA ILE A 120 -7.38 5.77 9.40
C ILE A 120 -7.47 4.25 9.31
N GLY A 121 -8.46 3.67 9.99
CA GLY A 121 -8.58 2.24 10.24
C GLY A 121 -8.80 1.42 8.98
N VAL A 122 -9.52 1.94 7.97
CA VAL A 122 -9.85 1.16 6.77
C VAL A 122 -8.77 1.20 5.68
N HIS A 123 -7.80 2.11 5.75
CA HIS A 123 -6.83 2.34 4.68
C HIS A 123 -6.01 1.08 4.35
N SER A 124 -5.22 0.60 5.32
CA SER A 124 -4.37 -0.57 5.13
C SER A 124 -5.14 -1.90 5.06
N PRO A 125 -6.23 -2.11 5.82
CA PRO A 125 -7.03 -3.33 5.67
C PRO A 125 -7.67 -3.44 4.30
N THR A 126 -8.05 -2.33 3.65
CA THR A 126 -8.56 -2.36 2.28
C THR A 126 -7.47 -2.76 1.28
N HIS A 127 -6.26 -2.18 1.41
CA HIS A 127 -5.10 -2.66 0.66
C HIS A 127 -4.86 -4.16 0.86
N MET A 128 -4.99 -4.62 2.10
CA MET A 128 -4.75 -6.01 2.45
C MET A 128 -5.80 -6.94 1.83
N ALA A 129 -7.09 -6.61 1.97
CA ALA A 129 -8.20 -7.37 1.40
C ALA A 129 -8.12 -7.42 -0.12
N PHE A 130 -7.90 -6.28 -0.79
CA PHE A 130 -7.72 -6.26 -2.24
C PHE A 130 -6.45 -7.00 -2.66
N GLY A 131 -5.37 -6.86 -1.89
CA GLY A 131 -4.12 -7.58 -2.11
C GLY A 131 -4.32 -9.08 -2.08
N TRP A 132 -5.01 -9.62 -1.07
CA TRP A 132 -5.33 -11.05 -0.99
C TRP A 132 -6.15 -11.54 -2.19
N PHE A 133 -7.16 -10.76 -2.60
CA PHE A 133 -7.92 -11.05 -3.82
C PHE A 133 -7.02 -11.09 -5.07
N ALA A 134 -6.01 -10.23 -5.14
CA ALA A 134 -5.02 -10.17 -6.21
C ALA A 134 -3.85 -11.17 -6.06
N GLY A 135 -3.85 -12.03 -5.03
CA GLY A 135 -2.74 -12.96 -4.74
C GLY A 135 -1.49 -12.30 -4.14
N ILE A 136 -1.59 -11.06 -3.68
CA ILE A 136 -0.52 -10.27 -3.06
C ILE A 136 -0.52 -10.50 -1.55
N ARG A 137 0.65 -10.86 -0.99
CA ARG A 137 0.85 -11.08 0.44
C ARG A 137 1.56 -9.91 1.10
N PHE A 138 1.55 -9.92 2.44
CA PHE A 138 2.12 -8.87 3.28
C PHE A 138 2.85 -9.49 4.45
N THR A 139 3.91 -8.83 4.91
CA THR A 139 4.78 -9.37 5.97
C THR A 139 4.67 -8.60 7.26
N ASP A 140 4.68 -7.27 7.18
CA ASP A 140 4.82 -6.39 8.35
C ASP A 140 3.94 -5.13 8.21
N PHE A 141 3.42 -4.65 9.34
CA PHE A 141 3.10 -3.24 9.50
C PHE A 141 4.33 -2.51 10.01
N PHE A 142 4.52 -1.25 9.60
CA PHE A 142 5.68 -0.48 10.02
C PHE A 142 5.42 1.02 10.12
N LEU A 143 6.24 1.71 10.89
CA LEU A 143 6.35 3.17 10.90
C LEU A 143 7.65 3.58 10.20
N GLY A 144 7.55 4.36 9.12
CA GLY A 144 8.73 4.76 8.35
C GLY A 144 8.52 5.96 7.43
N GLY A 145 9.56 6.30 6.68
CA GLY A 145 9.60 7.50 5.85
C GLY A 145 10.27 8.70 6.55
N PRO A 146 10.36 9.85 5.86
CA PRO A 146 10.89 11.07 6.47
C PRO A 146 10.01 11.51 7.66
N PRO A 147 10.57 12.16 8.69
CA PRO A 147 9.79 12.69 9.80
C PRO A 147 8.65 13.62 9.35
N PRO A 148 7.43 13.51 9.90
CA PRO A 148 7.01 12.48 10.86
C PRO A 148 6.82 11.10 10.18
N PRO A 149 7.28 10.00 10.79
CA PRO A 149 7.13 8.66 10.25
C PRO A 149 5.65 8.31 10.08
N ARG A 150 5.32 7.59 9.02
CA ARG A 150 3.95 7.24 8.64
C ARG A 150 3.73 5.72 8.75
N PRO A 151 2.54 5.29 9.16
CA PRO A 151 2.17 3.88 9.10
C PRO A 151 2.17 3.38 7.67
N GLY A 152 2.66 2.16 7.48
CA GLY A 152 2.74 1.49 6.19
C GLY A 152 2.56 -0.02 6.33
N LEU A 153 2.14 -0.63 5.24
CA LEU A 153 1.98 -2.07 5.09
C LEU A 153 3.04 -2.58 4.11
N LYS A 154 3.94 -3.46 4.57
CA LYS A 154 4.99 -4.05 3.74
C LYS A 154 4.42 -5.18 2.92
N THR A 155 4.39 -4.96 1.61
CA THR A 155 4.05 -5.98 0.63
C THR A 155 5.19 -6.98 0.48
N ASP A 156 4.86 -8.27 0.36
CA ASP A 156 5.77 -9.28 -0.16
C ASP A 156 5.96 -9.05 -1.65
N TYR A 157 7.14 -8.55 -2.02
CA TYR A 157 7.41 -8.11 -3.38
C TYR A 157 7.41 -9.25 -4.41
N ALA A 158 7.68 -10.49 -4.00
CA ALA A 158 7.65 -11.63 -4.90
C ALA A 158 6.22 -11.93 -5.36
N THR A 159 5.30 -12.03 -4.40
CA THR A 159 3.87 -12.20 -4.71
C THR A 159 3.29 -10.98 -5.42
N TYR A 160 3.74 -9.78 -5.05
CA TYR A 160 3.38 -8.56 -5.74
C TYR A 160 3.76 -8.59 -7.22
N LEU A 161 4.99 -8.99 -7.58
CA LEU A 161 5.41 -9.01 -8.98
C LEU A 161 4.58 -9.99 -9.83
N ARG A 162 4.17 -11.11 -9.25
CA ARG A 162 3.37 -12.14 -9.92
C ARG A 162 1.91 -11.75 -10.14
N ALA A 163 1.37 -10.83 -9.32
CA ALA A 163 0.02 -10.33 -9.52
C ALA A 163 -0.10 -9.54 -10.84
N GLU A 164 -1.24 -9.64 -11.51
CA GLU A 164 -1.49 -8.93 -12.77
C GLU A 164 -1.26 -7.41 -12.60
N PRO A 165 -0.58 -6.71 -13.52
CA PRO A 165 -0.31 -5.27 -13.37
C PRO A 165 -1.56 -4.41 -13.17
N SER A 166 -2.70 -4.78 -13.77
CA SER A 166 -3.97 -4.06 -13.56
C SER A 166 -4.47 -4.23 -12.13
N MET A 167 -4.34 -5.42 -11.55
CA MET A 167 -4.67 -5.73 -10.17
C MET A 167 -3.72 -5.03 -9.19
N ARG A 168 -2.42 -4.96 -9.49
CA ARG A 168 -1.46 -4.16 -8.70
C ARG A 168 -1.82 -2.69 -8.69
N ALA A 169 -2.30 -2.15 -9.80
CA ALA A 169 -2.77 -0.78 -9.85
C ALA A 169 -3.95 -0.58 -8.89
N TRP A 170 -5.03 -1.36 -9.05
CA TRP A 170 -6.20 -1.26 -8.18
C TRP A 170 -5.89 -1.53 -6.71
N PHE A 171 -4.96 -2.44 -6.42
CA PHE A 171 -4.41 -2.62 -5.08
C PHE A 171 -3.91 -1.29 -4.49
N HIS A 172 -3.12 -0.50 -5.23
CA HIS A 172 -2.67 0.82 -4.75
C HIS A 172 -3.83 1.83 -4.65
N ALA A 173 -4.81 1.82 -5.54
CA ALA A 173 -5.95 2.73 -5.43
C ALA A 173 -6.87 2.41 -4.24
N SER A 174 -6.98 1.13 -3.86
CA SER A 174 -8.02 0.62 -2.97
C SER A 174 -8.04 1.31 -1.59
N GLY A 175 -6.90 1.36 -0.88
CA GLY A 175 -6.83 2.01 0.43
C GLY A 175 -7.02 3.52 0.34
N ALA A 176 -6.52 4.16 -0.72
CA ALA A 176 -6.76 5.57 -0.95
C ALA A 176 -8.27 5.85 -1.11
N ILE A 177 -8.96 5.09 -1.97
CA ILE A 177 -10.41 5.23 -2.19
C ILE A 177 -11.18 5.03 -0.88
N ALA A 178 -10.89 3.95 -0.14
CA ALA A 178 -11.61 3.64 1.11
C ALA A 178 -11.48 4.74 2.16
N THR A 179 -10.27 5.30 2.35
CA THR A 179 -10.06 6.43 3.26
C THR A 179 -10.94 7.63 2.91
N LYS A 180 -11.12 7.95 1.62
CA LYS A 180 -11.93 9.11 1.21
C LYS A 180 -13.42 8.85 1.36
N ILE A 181 -13.86 7.60 1.22
CA ILE A 181 -15.26 7.21 1.40
C ILE A 181 -15.63 7.21 2.89
N ALA A 182 -14.73 6.78 3.77
CA ALA A 182 -14.99 6.58 5.20
C ALA A 182 -15.68 7.75 5.95
N PRO A 183 -15.24 9.01 5.83
CA PRO A 183 -15.93 10.11 6.52
C PRO A 183 -17.35 10.34 5.99
N PHE A 184 -17.61 10.09 4.70
CA PHE A 184 -18.96 10.18 4.13
C PHE A 184 -19.87 9.05 4.57
N VAL A 185 -19.33 7.87 4.91
CA VAL A 185 -20.10 6.81 5.58
C VAL A 185 -20.60 7.29 6.94
N ALA A 186 -19.74 7.94 7.73
CA ALA A 186 -20.16 8.54 9.00
C ALA A 186 -21.25 9.62 8.79
N VAL A 187 -21.10 10.49 7.78
CA VAL A 187 -22.13 11.48 7.41
C VAL A 187 -23.44 10.82 7.02
N ALA A 188 -23.40 9.77 6.20
CA ALA A 188 -24.60 9.03 5.78
C ALA A 188 -25.33 8.35 6.94
N LEU A 189 -24.59 7.98 7.99
CA LEU A 189 -25.12 7.39 9.23
C LEU A 189 -25.55 8.45 10.26
N ALA A 190 -25.32 9.73 10.03
CA ALA A 190 -25.73 10.79 10.96
C ALA A 190 -27.23 10.77 11.33
N PRO A 191 -28.18 10.43 10.42
CA PRO A 191 -29.62 10.39 10.76
C PRO A 191 -29.99 9.39 11.87
N VAL A 192 -29.17 8.37 12.14
CA VAL A 192 -29.39 7.41 13.25
C VAL A 192 -28.67 7.84 14.54
N THR A 193 -28.17 9.06 14.60
CA THR A 193 -27.45 9.62 15.75
C THR A 193 -28.14 10.89 16.27
N ASN A 194 -27.77 11.33 17.48
CA ASN A 194 -28.19 12.63 18.01
C ASN A 194 -27.15 13.73 17.74
N ALA A 195 -26.26 13.53 16.76
CA ALA A 195 -25.18 14.45 16.47
C ALA A 195 -25.74 15.77 15.89
N PRO A 196 -25.32 16.93 16.40
CA PRO A 196 -25.72 18.22 15.87
C PRO A 196 -25.17 18.44 14.46
N VAL A 197 -25.86 19.29 13.69
CA VAL A 197 -25.53 19.59 12.28
C VAL A 197 -24.06 20.01 12.09
N TRP A 198 -23.48 20.77 13.03
CA TRP A 198 -22.08 21.19 12.92
C TRP A 198 -21.11 20.01 12.84
N ALA A 199 -21.39 18.90 13.52
CA ALA A 199 -20.55 17.72 13.51
C ALA A 199 -20.67 16.96 12.19
N VAL A 200 -21.87 16.92 11.61
CA VAL A 200 -22.11 16.35 10.28
C VAL A 200 -21.35 17.15 9.21
N LEU A 201 -21.43 18.48 9.28
CA LEU A 201 -20.69 19.37 8.37
C LEU A 201 -19.17 19.23 8.55
N ALA A 202 -18.68 19.11 9.79
CA ALA A 202 -17.27 18.89 10.06
C ALA A 202 -16.78 17.52 9.55
N ALA A 203 -17.57 16.44 9.71
CA ALA A 203 -17.24 15.13 9.14
C ALA A 203 -17.19 15.18 7.60
N ALA A 204 -18.13 15.86 6.96
CA ALA A 204 -18.11 16.09 5.52
C ALA A 204 -16.87 16.91 5.09
N ALA A 205 -16.54 17.97 5.83
CA ALA A 205 -15.37 18.79 5.58
C ALA A 205 -14.06 17.98 5.68
N ILE A 206 -13.95 17.06 6.65
CA ILE A 206 -12.81 16.11 6.72
C ILE A 206 -12.68 15.31 5.42
N GLY A 207 -13.77 14.74 4.92
CA GLY A 207 -13.76 13.99 3.66
C GLY A 207 -13.38 14.84 2.45
N VAL A 208 -13.93 16.04 2.33
CA VAL A 208 -13.58 16.97 1.25
C VAL A 208 -12.11 17.38 1.31
N LEU A 209 -11.60 17.72 2.49
CA LEU A 209 -10.20 18.08 2.68
C LEU A 209 -9.26 16.91 2.33
N GLN A 210 -9.63 15.67 2.67
CA GLN A 210 -8.88 14.49 2.26
C GLN A 210 -8.83 14.33 0.74
N ILE A 211 -9.95 14.54 0.04
CA ILE A 211 -10.02 14.49 -1.44
C ILE A 211 -9.14 15.59 -2.05
N VAL A 212 -9.30 16.85 -1.61
CA VAL A 212 -8.54 17.99 -2.11
C VAL A 212 -7.04 17.77 -1.93
N THR A 213 -6.62 17.35 -0.74
CA THR A 213 -5.21 17.04 -0.45
C THR A 213 -4.67 15.96 -1.37
N ASP A 214 -5.47 14.93 -1.65
CA ASP A 214 -5.07 13.82 -2.51
C ASP A 214 -4.93 14.28 -3.98
N VAL A 215 -5.88 15.06 -4.49
CA VAL A 215 -5.82 15.60 -5.87
C VAL A 215 -4.59 16.49 -6.06
N LEU A 216 -4.28 17.34 -5.09
CA LEU A 216 -3.17 18.30 -5.20
C LEU A 216 -1.78 17.64 -5.08
N PHE A 217 -1.62 16.62 -4.23
CA PHE A 217 -0.29 16.12 -3.84
C PHE A 217 -0.02 14.64 -4.16
N SER A 218 -1.04 13.82 -4.36
CA SER A 218 -0.90 12.35 -4.30
C SER A 218 -0.27 11.71 -5.54
N THR A 219 -0.31 12.39 -6.69
CA THR A 219 0.29 11.88 -7.94
C THR A 219 1.82 11.85 -7.92
N LYS A 220 2.48 12.52 -6.96
CA LYS A 220 3.95 12.66 -6.89
C LYS A 220 4.62 11.76 -5.84
N THR A 221 3.93 11.41 -4.76
CA THR A 221 4.55 10.74 -3.60
C THR A 221 3.70 9.63 -2.97
N SER A 222 2.48 9.41 -3.42
CA SER A 222 1.49 8.54 -2.76
C SER A 222 1.01 7.40 -3.65
N ASP A 223 -0.09 6.74 -3.29
CA ASP A 223 -0.59 5.55 -3.95
C ASP A 223 -1.04 5.81 -5.39
N TRP A 224 -1.53 7.01 -5.72
CA TRP A 224 -1.85 7.36 -7.11
C TRP A 224 -0.62 7.37 -8.02
N LYS A 225 0.57 7.70 -7.51
CA LYS A 225 1.83 7.52 -8.26
C LYS A 225 2.08 6.05 -8.57
N LYS A 226 1.86 5.17 -7.59
CA LYS A 226 2.06 3.74 -7.76
C LYS A 226 1.00 3.16 -8.70
N PHE A 227 -0.27 3.53 -8.55
CA PHE A 227 -1.37 3.20 -9.46
C PHE A 227 -1.00 3.55 -10.91
N ARG A 228 -0.60 4.80 -11.19
CA ARG A 228 -0.21 5.24 -12.53
C ARG A 228 0.95 4.43 -13.10
N ARG A 229 1.96 4.13 -12.26
CA ARG A 229 3.11 3.32 -12.69
C ARG A 229 2.69 1.90 -13.07
N GLU A 230 1.85 1.24 -12.28
CA GLU A 230 1.40 -0.12 -12.59
C GLU A 230 0.41 -0.15 -13.76
N ARG A 231 -0.44 0.87 -13.91
CA ARG A 231 -1.26 1.09 -15.12
C ARG A 231 -0.41 1.19 -16.38
N ALA A 232 0.70 1.93 -16.33
CA ALA A 232 1.61 2.03 -17.47
C ALA A 232 2.23 0.68 -17.86
N VAL A 233 2.55 -0.18 -16.88
CA VAL A 233 3.00 -1.56 -17.15
C VAL A 233 1.88 -2.38 -17.78
N ALA A 234 0.65 -2.29 -17.25
CA ALA A 234 -0.50 -2.99 -17.82
C ALA A 234 -0.75 -2.60 -19.29
N THR A 235 -0.72 -1.30 -19.60
CA THR A 235 -0.85 -0.80 -20.97
C THR A 235 0.27 -1.29 -21.87
N TYR A 236 1.52 -1.26 -21.39
CA TYR A 236 2.67 -1.75 -22.15
C TYR A 236 2.53 -3.23 -22.53
N LEU A 237 2.14 -4.09 -21.58
CA LEU A 237 1.99 -5.53 -21.84
C LEU A 237 0.81 -5.85 -22.76
N ARG A 238 -0.25 -5.04 -22.77
CA ARG A 238 -1.38 -5.22 -23.70
C ARG A 238 -1.08 -4.83 -25.13
N ALA A 239 -0.06 -4.01 -25.34
CA ALA A 239 0.34 -3.50 -26.65
C ALA A 239 1.45 -4.34 -27.31
N ARG A 240 1.96 -5.37 -26.62
CA ARG A 240 2.97 -6.31 -27.10
C ARG A 240 2.29 -7.59 -27.56
#